data_AF-A0A645C3F9-F1
#
_entry.id   AF-A0A645C3F9-F1
#
_cell.length_a   1.000
_cell.length_b   1.000
_cell.length_c   1.000
_cell.angle_alpha   90.00
_cell.angle_beta   90.00
_cell.angle_gamma   90.00
#
_symmetry.space_group_name_H-M   'P 1'
#
loop_
_entity.id
_entity.type
_entity.pdbx_description
1 polymer ?
#
loop_
_entity_poly.entity_id
_entity_poly.type
_entity_poly.pdbx_seq_one_letter_code
_entity_poly.pdbx_strand_id
1 'polypeptide(L)'
;MLTDVAGLYADWPDSQSVIKEIDSTELRQLMPTLESGMRPKMEACLRAVESGVERATIIDGRIKHALLLEIFTDEGMGTMVRAAEQIQEA
;
A
#
# COMPACT_ATOMS: atom_id res chain seq x y z
N MET A 1 -7.36 3.72 -1.61
CA MET A 1 -7.48 4.03 -3.05
C MET A 1 -7.86 2.75 -3.78
N LEU A 2 -8.94 2.78 -4.57
CA LEU A 2 -9.36 1.63 -5.39
C LEU A 2 -8.53 1.54 -6.66
N THR A 3 -8.17 0.33 -7.07
CA THR A 3 -7.40 0.06 -8.28
C THR A 3 -7.93 -1.19 -8.99
N ASP A 4 -7.45 -1.45 -10.20
CA ASP A 4 -7.75 -2.62 -11.05
C ASP A 4 -6.70 -3.74 -10.95
N VAL A 5 -5.87 -3.73 -9.90
CA VAL A 5 -4.86 -4.76 -9.60
C VAL A 5 -4.97 -5.18 -8.13
N ALA A 6 -4.36 -6.31 -7.76
CA ALA A 6 -4.53 -6.88 -6.43
C ALA A 6 -3.89 -6.04 -5.31
N GLY A 7 -2.86 -5.25 -5.63
CA GLY A 7 -2.12 -4.43 -4.67
C GLY A 7 -0.75 -4.07 -5.23
N LEU A 8 0.19 -3.76 -4.33
CA LEU A 8 1.61 -3.59 -4.65
C LEU A 8 2.28 -4.96 -4.72
N TYR A 9 2.80 -5.32 -5.89
CA TYR A 9 3.55 -6.55 -6.07
C TYR A 9 4.98 -6.41 -5.53
N ALA A 10 5.48 -7.46 -4.88
CA ALA A 10 6.82 -7.47 -4.30
C ALA A 10 7.94 -7.46 -5.37
N ASP A 11 7.71 -8.13 -6.49
CA ASP A 11 8.71 -8.34 -7.55
C ASP A 11 8.02 -8.42 -8.91
N TRP A 12 7.44 -7.31 -9.36
CA TRP A 12 6.81 -7.24 -10.67
C TRP A 12 7.87 -7.04 -11.77
N PRO A 13 7.83 -7.75 -12.91
CA PRO A 13 6.76 -8.65 -13.36
C PRO A 13 6.94 -10.14 -12.99
N ASP A 14 7.98 -10.49 -12.24
CA ASP A 14 8.39 -11.88 -12.01
C ASP A 14 7.51 -12.63 -10.99
N SER A 15 6.74 -11.91 -10.17
CA SER A 15 5.87 -12.46 -9.13
C SER A 15 4.53 -11.73 -9.02
N GLN A 16 3.49 -12.48 -8.67
CA GLN A 16 2.16 -11.95 -8.32
C GLN A 16 1.95 -11.85 -6.80
N SER A 17 3.00 -12.02 -6.00
CA SER A 17 2.94 -11.87 -4.55
C SER A 17 2.64 -10.42 -4.18
N VAL A 18 1.56 -10.19 -3.44
CA VAL A 18 1.13 -8.87 -2.99
C VAL A 18 1.70 -8.58 -1.61
N ILE A 19 2.35 -7.43 -1.47
CA ILE A 19 2.76 -6.90 -0.17
C ILE A 19 1.48 -6.49 0.59
N LYS A 20 1.22 -7.11 1.74
CA LYS A 20 0.03 -6.81 2.55
C LYS A 20 0.15 -5.50 3.32
N GLU A 21 1.35 -5.24 3.83
CA GLU A 21 1.66 -4.06 4.62
C GLU A 21 3.08 -3.61 4.30
N ILE A 22 3.28 -2.29 4.23
CA ILE A 22 4.58 -1.66 3.98
C ILE A 22 4.65 -0.34 4.75
N ASP A 23 5.80 -0.04 5.34
CA ASP A 23 6.00 1.26 5.97
C ASP A 23 6.53 2.33 4.99
N SER A 24 6.50 3.59 5.41
CA SER A 24 6.95 4.72 4.60
C SER A 24 8.43 4.65 4.20
N THR A 25 9.27 4.04 5.03
CA THR A 25 10.71 3.89 4.76
C THR A 25 10.95 2.84 3.67
N GLU A 26 10.34 1.66 3.82
CA GLU A 26 10.39 0.58 2.84
C GLU A 26 9.80 1.05 1.50
N LEU A 27 8.65 1.75 1.53
CA LEU A 27 8.01 2.25 0.33
C LEU A 27 8.87 3.29 -0.40
N ARG A 28 9.58 4.14 0.34
CA ARG A 28 10.51 5.12 -0.24
C ARG A 28 11.67 4.43 -0.97
N GLN A 29 12.18 3.33 -0.44
CA GLN A 29 13.23 2.54 -1.07
C GLN A 29 12.74 1.84 -2.34
N LEU A 30 11.49 1.38 -2.35
CA LEU A 30 10.89 0.72 -3.51
C LEU A 30 10.46 1.71 -4.60
N MET A 31 10.16 2.97 -4.25
CA MET A 31 9.64 3.97 -5.20
C MET A 31 10.38 4.07 -6.54
N PRO A 32 11.74 4.04 -6.60
CA PRO A 32 12.48 4.10 -7.86
C PRO A 32 12.23 2.93 -8.82
N THR A 33 11.85 1.75 -8.31
CA THR A 33 11.65 0.55 -9.13
C THR A 33 10.22 0.43 -9.67
N LEU A 34 9.27 1.21 -9.14
CA LEU A 34 7.86 1.11 -9.54
C LEU A 34 7.61 1.64 -10.95
N GLU A 35 6.81 0.88 -11.71
CA GLU A 35 6.33 1.28 -13.04
C GLU A 35 5.43 2.52 -12.99
N SER A 36 5.27 3.17 -14.16
CA SER A 36 4.61 4.46 -14.31
C SER A 36 3.17 4.52 -13.79
N GLY A 37 2.43 3.40 -13.82
CA GLY A 37 1.04 3.34 -13.36
C GLY A 37 0.89 3.21 -11.83
N MET A 38 1.81 2.50 -11.17
CA MET A 38 1.73 2.26 -9.72
C MET A 38 2.42 3.35 -8.91
N ARG A 39 3.53 3.89 -9.44
CA ARG A 39 4.29 4.98 -8.80
C ARG A 39 3.43 6.14 -8.29
N PRO A 40 2.54 6.78 -9.09
CA PRO A 40 1.75 7.91 -8.59
C PRO A 40 0.75 7.51 -7.49
N LYS A 41 0.25 6.27 -7.49
CA LYS A 41 -0.65 5.76 -6.46
C LYS A 41 0.09 5.60 -5.14
N MET A 42 1.28 5.02 -5.20
CA MET A 42 2.13 4.82 -4.03
C MET A 42 2.71 6.13 -3.49
N GLU A 43 3.08 7.07 -4.36
CA GLU A 43 3.54 8.40 -3.95
C GLU A 43 2.43 9.17 -3.21
N ALA A 44 1.18 9.06 -3.66
CA ALA A 44 0.04 9.63 -2.96
C ALA A 44 -0.18 8.99 -1.57
N CYS A 45 -0.09 7.66 -1.46
CA CYS A 45 -0.18 6.96 -0.17
C CYS A 45 0.97 7.37 0.77
N LEU A 46 2.20 7.41 0.26
CA LEU A 46 3.39 7.83 1.01
C LEU A 46 3.20 9.24 1.56
N ARG A 47 2.83 10.19 0.71
CA ARG A 47 2.57 11.58 1.12
C ARG A 47 1.47 11.65 2.17
N ALA A 48 0.39 10.88 2.02
CA ALA A 48 -0.72 10.89 2.97
C ALA A 48 -0.26 10.47 4.37
N VAL A 49 0.46 9.34 4.49
CA VAL A 49 0.90 8.85 5.80
C VAL A 49 1.96 9.74 6.43
N GLU A 50 2.86 10.31 5.63
CA GLU A 50 3.86 11.28 6.09
C GLU A 50 3.24 12.63 6.50
N SER A 51 2.01 12.92 6.03
CA SER A 51 1.23 14.09 6.42
C SER A 51 0.31 13.82 7.62
N GLY A 52 0.45 12.67 8.30
CA GLY A 52 -0.29 12.36 9.52
C GLY A 52 -1.57 11.54 9.33
N VAL A 53 -1.83 11.02 8.12
CA VAL A 53 -2.88 10.00 7.95
C VAL A 53 -2.38 8.69 8.58
N GLU A 54 -3.19 8.08 9.45
CA GLU A 54 -2.79 6.87 10.17
C GLU A 54 -2.37 5.73 9.21
N ARG A 55 -3.21 5.47 8.20
CA ARG A 55 -3.02 4.41 7.22
C ARG A 55 -3.61 4.79 5.86
N ALA A 56 -2.95 4.36 4.78
CA ALA A 56 -3.45 4.49 3.42
C ALA A 56 -3.39 3.14 2.68
N THR A 57 -4.54 2.58 2.31
CA THR A 57 -4.59 1.26 1.64
C THR A 57 -4.84 1.38 0.14
N ILE A 58 -4.11 0.61 -0.68
CA ILE A 58 -4.47 0.26 -2.07
C ILE A 58 -5.36 -0.99 -2.03
N ILE A 59 -6.52 -0.94 -2.68
CA ILE A 59 -7.54 -2.01 -2.63
C ILE A 59 -7.93 -2.43 -4.05
N ASP A 60 -8.04 -3.73 -4.33
CA ASP A 60 -8.57 -4.24 -5.59
C ASP A 60 -10.08 -3.98 -5.72
N GLY A 61 -10.44 -2.99 -6.54
CA GLY A 61 -11.81 -2.57 -6.78
C GLY A 61 -12.61 -3.51 -7.70
N ARG A 62 -11.98 -4.53 -8.30
CA ARG A 62 -12.68 -5.55 -9.11
C ARG A 62 -13.45 -6.53 -8.22
N ILE A 63 -13.09 -6.60 -6.94
CA ILE A 63 -13.72 -7.48 -5.96
C ILE A 63 -15.03 -6.85 -5.48
N LYS A 64 -16.11 -7.63 -5.51
CA LYS A 64 -17.40 -7.17 -5.02
C LYS A 64 -17.30 -6.82 -3.55
N HIS A 65 -17.81 -5.64 -3.20
CA HIS A 65 -17.80 -5.14 -1.82
C HIS A 65 -16.39 -4.94 -1.23
N ALA A 66 -15.36 -4.72 -2.06
CA ALA A 66 -13.97 -4.57 -1.63
C ALA A 66 -13.77 -3.60 -0.46
N LEU A 67 -14.49 -2.47 -0.45
CA LEU A 67 -14.43 -1.51 0.66
C LEU A 67 -14.96 -2.07 1.99
N LEU A 68 -16.03 -2.86 1.95
CA LEU A 68 -16.58 -3.48 3.16
C LEU A 68 -15.63 -4.56 3.69
N LEU A 69 -15.03 -5.34 2.79
CA LEU A 69 -14.01 -6.33 3.17
C LEU A 69 -12.80 -5.65 3.84
N GLU A 70 -12.28 -4.58 3.24
CA GLU A 70 -11.13 -3.85 3.82
C GLU A 70 -11.43 -3.25 5.20
N ILE A 71 -12.64 -2.71 5.41
CA ILE A 71 -12.98 -2.01 6.66
C ILE A 71 -13.39 -2.99 7.78
N PHE A 72 -14.09 -4.07 7.43
CA PHE A 72 -14.75 -4.94 8.41
C PHE A 72 -14.13 -6.34 8.50
N THR A 73 -13.00 -6.59 7.86
CA THR A 73 -12.30 -7.89 7.95
C THR A 73 -10.78 -7.69 8.09
N ASP A 74 -10.13 -8.65 8.75
CA ASP A 74 -8.69 -8.64 8.94
C ASP A 74 -7.91 -9.28 7.77
N GLU A 75 -8.61 -9.79 6.73
CA GLU A 75 -7.95 -10.44 5.59
C GLU A 75 -7.17 -9.45 4.70
N GLY A 76 -7.53 -8.16 4.73
CA GLY A 76 -6.86 -7.06 4.02
C GLY A 76 -6.62 -7.35 2.53
N MET A 77 -7.47 -6.83 1.64
CA MET A 77 -7.51 -7.29 0.25
C MET A 77 -6.50 -6.61 -0.70
N GLY A 78 -5.54 -5.85 -0.15
CA GLY A 78 -4.50 -5.21 -0.95
C GLY A 78 -3.25 -4.86 -0.15
N THR A 79 -2.79 -3.62 -0.27
CA THR A 79 -1.55 -3.14 0.38
C THR A 79 -1.82 -1.95 1.27
N MET A 80 -1.58 -2.12 2.57
CA MET A 80 -1.66 -1.06 3.56
C MET A 80 -0.32 -0.33 3.69
N VAL A 81 -0.34 0.99 3.58
CA VAL A 81 0.81 1.85 3.84
C VAL A 81 0.64 2.50 5.21
N ARG A 82 1.67 2.44 6.05
CA ARG A 82 1.73 3.09 7.36
C ARG A 82 2.96 4.00 7.48
N ALA A 83 2.91 4.95 8.41
CA ALA A 83 4.13 5.66 8.80
C ALA A 83 5.11 4.69 9.47
N ALA A 84 6.41 4.86 9.21
CA ALA A 84 7.44 4.11 9.92
C ALA A 84 7.44 4.48 11.42
N GLU A 85 7.57 3.48 12.29
CA GLU A 85 7.66 3.71 13.72
C GLU A 85 8.99 4.41 14.06
N GLN A 86 8.88 5.54 14.75
CA GLN A 86 10.05 6.19 15.34
C GLN A 86 10.37 5.45 16.63
N ILE A 87 11.47 4.69 16.64
CA ILE A 87 12.00 4.15 17.90
C ILE A 87 12.40 5.34 18.76
N GLN A 88 11.59 5.61 19.78
CA GLN A 88 11.87 6.64 20.76
C GLN A 88 12.95 6.09 21.68
N GLU A 89 14.22 6.49 21.46
CA GLU A 89 15.29 6.22 22.40
C GLU A 89 14.92 6.88 23.74
N ALA A 90 14.76 6.04 24.77
CA ALA A 90 14.46 6.43 26.14
C ALA A 90 15.75 6.80 26.90
#